data_AF-A0A7S2GHP5-F1
#
_entry.id   AF-A0A7S2GHP5-F1
#
_cell.length_a   1.000
_cell.length_b   1.000
_cell.length_c   1.000
_cell.angle_alpha   90.00
_cell.angle_beta   90.00
_cell.angle_gamma   90.00
#
_symmetry.space_group_name_H-M   'P 1'
#
loop_
_entity.id
_entity.type
_entity.pdbx_description
1 polymer ?
#
loop_
_entity_poly.entity_id
_entity_poly.type
_entity_poly.pdbx_seq_one_letter_code
_entity_poly.pdbx_strand_id
1 'polypeptide(L)'
;MDYSYGGETDNSNPAEDRDRINRLGRPNDHHNHTTNDFLDYAPHTFLAIREKFNLDTKTYCKEWEGGAKMKLNEGGASNAFFFYSGSERFIAKSCTKAEMDVLLDMASDYKTYLVDNPESFLTRILGAHRLRMYGTMFYFFVMENVLKRPDTSNAGDTPEWNTDNDNQTLLKYDIKGSSYNRNSTIPKNGQSVTCKYCNRKYSYQNPANRLRSCPDPF
;
A
#
# COMPACT_ATOMS: atom_id res chain seq x y z
N MET A 1 -0.99 42.99 33.92
CA MET A 1 0.29 43.15 34.62
C MET A 1 0.25 42.13 35.75
N ASP A 2 0.95 41.00 35.76
CA ASP A 2 2.02 40.47 34.92
C ASP A 2 1.89 38.93 34.93
N TYR A 3 1.95 38.29 33.75
CA TYR A 3 2.11 36.84 33.66
C TYR A 3 3.57 36.56 33.29
N SER A 4 4.34 36.12 34.28
CA SER A 4 5.75 35.76 34.16
C SER A 4 5.93 34.41 33.47
N TYR A 5 6.71 34.43 32.38
CA TYR A 5 7.10 33.29 31.55
C TYR A 5 8.20 32.49 32.27
N GLY A 6 7.88 31.29 32.75
CA GLY A 6 8.85 30.33 33.26
C GLY A 6 9.33 29.41 32.15
N GLY A 7 10.56 29.61 31.68
CA GLY A 7 11.21 28.71 30.73
C GLY A 7 11.83 27.52 31.44
N GLU A 8 11.24 26.34 31.27
CA GLU A 8 11.92 25.07 31.49
C GLU A 8 12.58 24.65 30.18
N THR A 9 13.92 24.64 30.17
CA THR A 9 14.71 24.08 29.09
C THR A 9 14.63 22.56 29.16
N ASP A 10 13.77 21.97 28.34
CA ASP A 10 13.73 20.53 28.10
C ASP A 10 15.00 20.12 27.34
N ASN A 11 16.02 19.69 28.09
CA ASN A 11 17.30 19.21 27.58
C ASN A 11 17.22 17.70 27.34
N SER A 12 16.26 17.26 26.53
CA SER A 12 16.13 15.87 26.11
C SER A 12 17.08 15.61 24.93
N ASN A 13 18.14 14.86 25.22
CA ASN A 13 19.13 14.42 24.24
C ASN A 13 18.47 13.53 23.17
N PRO A 14 18.50 13.88 21.87
CA PRO A 14 17.87 13.09 20.80
C PRO A 14 18.44 11.67 20.63
N ALA A 15 19.57 11.36 21.27
CA ALA A 15 20.17 10.03 21.27
C ALA A 15 19.45 9.06 22.24
N GLU A 16 18.86 9.55 23.34
CA GLU A 16 18.27 8.67 24.36
C GLU A 16 16.87 8.14 23.96
N ASP A 17 16.15 8.89 23.12
CA ASP A 17 14.84 8.48 22.63
C ASP A 17 14.95 7.39 21.52
N ARG A 18 16.05 7.42 20.76
CA ARG A 18 16.40 6.36 19.80
C ARG A 18 16.70 5.02 20.49
N ASP A 19 17.18 5.06 21.73
CA ASP A 19 17.50 3.88 22.53
C ASP A 19 16.28 3.27 23.25
N ARG A 20 15.15 3.98 23.32
CA ARG A 20 13.88 3.42 23.81
C ARG A 20 13.21 2.54 22.76
N ILE A 21 13.19 2.98 21.50
CA ILE A 21 12.59 2.22 20.39
C ILE A 21 13.37 0.92 20.12
N ASN A 22 14.70 0.94 20.30
CA ASN A 22 15.55 -0.24 20.10
C ASN A 22 15.45 -1.30 21.22
N ARG A 23 14.82 -1.00 22.37
CA ARG A 23 14.76 -1.89 23.54
C ARG A 23 13.56 -2.85 23.57
N LEU A 24 12.55 -2.64 22.73
CA LEU A 24 11.35 -3.49 22.68
C LEU A 24 11.49 -4.75 21.80
N GLY A 25 12.70 -5.08 21.34
CA GLY A 25 12.92 -6.10 20.31
C GLY A 25 14.03 -7.12 20.58
N ARG A 26 14.19 -7.64 21.80
CA ARG A 26 15.04 -8.82 22.02
C ARG A 26 14.30 -9.96 22.72
N PRO A 27 14.13 -11.10 22.03
CA PRO A 27 14.15 -12.41 22.67
C PRO A 27 15.38 -13.22 22.26
N ASN A 28 15.89 -13.97 23.24
CA ASN A 28 17.01 -14.89 23.16
C ASN A 28 16.84 -16.01 22.12
N ASP A 29 17.99 -16.50 21.68
CA ASP A 29 18.23 -17.58 20.72
C ASP A 29 17.32 -18.80 20.85
N HIS A 30 16.67 -19.16 19.74
CA HIS A 30 16.61 -20.53 19.19
C HIS A 30 16.24 -20.43 17.70
N HIS A 31 17.22 -20.73 16.83
CA HIS A 31 17.11 -20.98 15.37
C HIS A 31 15.80 -20.50 14.70
N ASN A 32 15.76 -19.21 14.34
CA ASN A 32 14.80 -18.71 13.37
C ASN A 32 15.56 -17.97 12.28
N HIS A 33 15.30 -18.33 11.02
CA HIS A 33 15.86 -17.70 9.83
C HIS A 33 15.30 -16.28 9.64
N THR A 34 15.53 -15.36 10.59
CA THR A 34 15.42 -13.93 10.31
C THR A 34 16.70 -13.51 9.62
N THR A 35 16.71 -13.53 8.28
CA THR A 35 17.77 -12.84 7.57
C THR A 35 17.72 -11.37 7.99
N ASN A 36 18.86 -10.79 8.39
CA ASN A 36 18.97 -9.36 8.77
C ASN A 36 18.50 -8.38 7.67
N ASP A 37 18.11 -8.94 6.52
CA ASP A 37 17.67 -8.26 5.34
C ASP A 37 16.17 -7.99 5.35
N PHE A 38 15.31 -8.79 6.00
CA PHE A 38 13.88 -8.52 6.07
C PHE A 38 13.43 -8.23 7.51
N LEU A 39 12.67 -7.16 7.71
CA LEU A 39 12.15 -6.77 9.02
C LEU A 39 10.67 -6.41 8.94
N ASP A 40 9.90 -6.98 9.86
CA ASP A 40 8.49 -6.66 10.11
C ASP A 40 8.38 -5.57 11.18
N TYR A 41 7.65 -4.49 10.89
CA TYR A 41 7.31 -3.48 11.88
C TYR A 41 5.94 -3.76 12.50
N ALA A 42 5.84 -3.57 13.81
CA ALA A 42 4.61 -3.75 14.60
C ALA A 42 3.79 -5.00 14.20
N PRO A 43 4.41 -6.20 14.15
CA PRO A 43 3.79 -7.40 13.57
C PRO A 43 2.47 -7.77 14.28
N HIS A 44 2.36 -7.57 15.59
CA HIS A 44 1.14 -7.82 16.35
C HIS A 44 0.01 -6.85 16.02
N THR A 45 0.32 -5.58 15.76
CA THR A 45 -0.67 -4.56 15.37
C THR A 45 -1.32 -4.94 14.04
N PHE A 46 -0.50 -5.24 13.04
CA PHE A 46 -0.99 -5.62 11.71
C PHE A 46 -1.58 -7.03 11.67
N LEU A 47 -1.16 -7.94 12.57
CA LEU A 47 -1.85 -9.21 12.77
C LEU A 47 -3.28 -9.00 13.28
N ALA A 48 -3.47 -8.17 14.31
CA ALA A 48 -4.80 -7.89 14.86
C ALA A 48 -5.76 -7.28 13.82
N ILE A 49 -5.25 -6.38 12.94
CA ILE A 49 -6.03 -5.87 11.81
C ILE A 49 -6.43 -7.02 10.88
N ARG A 50 -5.48 -7.87 10.47
CA ARG A 50 -5.78 -9.01 9.57
C ARG A 50 -6.82 -9.96 10.17
N GLU A 51 -6.68 -10.31 11.45
CA GLU A 51 -7.64 -11.17 12.16
C GLU A 51 -9.03 -10.55 12.23
N LYS A 52 -9.14 -9.24 12.49
CA LYS A 52 -10.43 -8.53 12.50
C LYS A 52 -11.19 -8.65 11.17
N PHE A 53 -10.47 -8.74 10.06
CA PHE A 53 -11.05 -8.88 8.71
C PHE A 53 -10.95 -10.32 8.16
N ASN A 54 -10.87 -11.31 9.05
CA ASN A 54 -10.87 -12.74 8.71
C ASN A 54 -9.78 -13.15 7.72
N LEU A 55 -8.59 -12.54 7.84
CA LEU A 55 -7.43 -12.86 7.03
C LEU A 55 -6.38 -13.56 7.89
N ASP A 56 -6.30 -14.88 7.77
CA ASP A 56 -5.27 -15.64 8.47
C ASP A 56 -3.89 -15.46 7.83
N THR A 57 -2.84 -15.66 8.63
CA THR A 57 -1.45 -15.46 8.20
C THR A 57 -1.06 -16.38 7.04
N LYS A 58 -1.56 -17.62 7.00
CA LYS A 58 -1.20 -18.59 5.94
C LYS A 58 -1.77 -18.14 4.59
N THR A 59 -3.04 -17.76 4.57
CA THR A 59 -3.69 -17.21 3.36
C THR A 59 -3.01 -15.92 2.91
N TYR A 60 -2.66 -15.04 3.85
CA TYR A 60 -1.92 -13.82 3.55
C TYR A 60 -0.54 -14.09 2.92
N CYS A 61 0.26 -15.00 3.47
CA CYS A 61 1.58 -15.33 2.93
C CYS A 61 1.48 -16.00 1.56
N LYS A 62 0.51 -16.90 1.37
CA LYS A 62 0.29 -17.63 0.10
C LYS A 62 0.09 -16.70 -1.09
N GLU A 63 -0.53 -15.54 -0.87
CA GLU A 63 -0.74 -14.51 -1.90
C GLU A 63 0.56 -13.95 -2.48
N TRP A 64 1.69 -14.10 -1.78
CA TRP A 64 3.01 -13.58 -2.20
C TRP A 64 3.97 -14.67 -2.70
N GLU A 65 3.66 -15.96 -2.49
CA GLU A 65 4.53 -17.10 -2.88
C GLU A 65 4.70 -17.23 -4.40
N GLY A 66 3.67 -16.88 -5.19
CA GLY A 66 3.68 -16.99 -6.65
C GLY A 66 4.45 -15.89 -7.39
N GLY A 67 5.14 -15.01 -6.65
CA GLY A 67 5.83 -13.84 -7.19
C GLY A 67 4.89 -12.64 -7.35
N ALA A 68 5.36 -11.46 -6.95
CA ALA A 68 4.59 -10.23 -7.04
C ALA A 68 4.66 -9.62 -8.45
N LYS A 69 3.52 -9.17 -8.97
CA LYS A 69 3.45 -8.47 -10.26
C LYS A 69 3.72 -6.98 -10.03
N MET A 70 4.86 -6.49 -10.49
CA MET A 70 5.15 -5.06 -10.46
C MET A 70 4.28 -4.32 -11.50
N LYS A 71 3.61 -3.24 -11.11
CA LYS A 71 3.06 -2.27 -12.08
C LYS A 71 3.68 -0.91 -11.78
N LEU A 72 4.34 -0.34 -12.77
CA LEU A 72 4.83 1.03 -12.71
C LEU A 72 3.61 1.96 -12.88
N ASN A 73 3.24 2.66 -11.81
CA ASN A 73 2.27 3.74 -11.97
C ASN A 73 3.04 5.00 -12.40
N GLU A 74 3.09 5.26 -13.70
CA GLU A 74 3.74 6.46 -14.27
C GLU A 74 2.97 7.78 -13.96
N GLY A 75 1.92 7.74 -13.14
CA GLY A 75 0.99 8.86 -12.92
C GLY A 75 0.94 9.48 -11.51
N GLY A 76 1.71 8.98 -10.54
CA GLY A 76 1.71 9.51 -9.18
C GLY A 76 2.84 10.51 -8.93
N ALA A 77 2.55 11.69 -8.36
CA ALA A 77 3.57 12.67 -7.96
C ALA A 77 4.63 12.10 -6.99
N SER A 78 4.34 10.99 -6.32
CA SER A 78 5.19 10.36 -5.32
C SER A 78 6.20 9.34 -5.87
N ASN A 79 6.20 9.03 -7.18
CA ASN A 79 7.07 8.00 -7.79
C ASN A 79 7.06 6.64 -7.04
N ALA A 80 5.97 6.33 -6.32
CA ALA A 80 5.85 5.10 -5.55
C ALA A 80 5.63 3.89 -6.47
N PHE A 81 6.36 2.80 -6.20
CA PHE A 81 6.20 1.51 -6.84
C PHE A 81 5.09 0.71 -6.18
N PHE A 82 4.33 -0.01 -7.01
CA PHE A 82 3.24 -0.87 -6.57
C PHE A 82 3.48 -2.29 -7.06
N PHE A 83 3.44 -3.24 -6.14
CA PHE A 83 3.52 -4.67 -6.42
C PHE A 83 2.20 -5.32 -6.01
N TYR A 84 1.62 -6.09 -6.92
CA TYR A 84 0.36 -6.77 -6.70
C TYR A 84 0.62 -8.22 -6.30
N SER A 85 -0.16 -8.72 -5.35
CA SER A 85 -0.14 -10.14 -4.98
C SER A 85 -0.55 -11.03 -6.16
N GLY A 86 -0.38 -12.34 -6.04
CA GLY A 86 -0.69 -13.30 -7.11
C GLY A 86 -2.13 -13.18 -7.62
N SER A 87 -3.10 -13.03 -6.71
CA SER A 87 -4.48 -12.77 -7.07
C SER A 87 -4.77 -11.28 -7.33
N GLU A 88 -3.85 -10.37 -7.05
CA GLU A 88 -4.05 -8.91 -6.98
C GLU A 88 -4.99 -8.43 -5.85
N ARG A 89 -5.30 -9.28 -4.85
CA ARG A 89 -6.08 -8.88 -3.66
C ARG A 89 -5.33 -7.87 -2.80
N PHE A 90 -4.00 -7.97 -2.75
CA PHE A 90 -3.15 -7.08 -1.96
C PHE A 90 -2.17 -6.30 -2.84
N ILE A 91 -1.76 -5.16 -2.32
CA ILE A 91 -0.80 -4.25 -2.93
C ILE A 91 0.31 -4.00 -1.91
N ALA A 92 1.55 -4.29 -2.26
CA ALA A 92 2.72 -3.80 -1.57
C ALA A 92 3.13 -2.46 -2.23
N LYS A 93 3.03 -1.38 -1.46
CA LYS A 93 3.33 -0.03 -1.92
C LYS A 93 4.65 0.43 -1.29
N SER A 94 5.60 0.85 -2.13
CA SER A 94 6.83 1.45 -1.65
C SER A 94 6.55 2.81 -0.98
N CYS A 95 7.30 3.11 0.07
CA CYS A 95 7.24 4.38 0.77
C CYS A 95 8.64 4.84 1.14
N THR A 96 8.75 6.12 1.48
CA THR A 96 9.95 6.68 2.09
C THR A 96 10.06 6.24 3.55
N LYS A 97 11.26 6.37 4.14
CA LYS A 97 11.43 6.15 5.57
C LYS A 97 10.51 7.07 6.40
N ALA A 98 10.37 8.33 6.00
CA ALA A 98 9.52 9.30 6.71
C ALA A 98 8.04 8.90 6.70
N GLU A 99 7.52 8.45 5.56
CA GLU A 99 6.14 7.92 5.48
C GLU A 99 5.96 6.65 6.33
N MET A 100 6.98 5.79 6.37
CA MET A 100 6.98 4.61 7.25
C MET A 100 6.95 5.04 8.73
N ASP A 101 7.78 5.98 9.14
CA ASP A 101 7.82 6.47 10.52
C ASP A 101 6.44 7.03 10.93
N VAL A 102 5.80 7.85 10.07
CA VAL A 102 4.44 8.36 10.31
C VAL A 102 3.42 7.23 10.46
N LEU A 103 3.49 6.19 9.63
CA LEU A 103 2.62 5.02 9.75
C LEU A 103 2.81 4.31 11.09
N LEU A 104 4.05 4.17 11.55
CA LEU A 104 4.37 3.51 12.81
C LEU A 104 3.92 4.32 14.02
N ASP A 105 4.09 5.64 13.97
CA ASP A 105 3.64 6.55 15.03
C ASP A 105 2.12 6.46 15.23
N MET A 106 1.35 6.35 14.15
CA MET A 106 -0.12 6.24 14.21
C MET A 106 -0.65 4.79 14.27
N ALA A 107 0.21 3.77 14.23
CA ALA A 107 -0.20 2.38 13.99
C ALA A 107 -1.17 1.83 15.06
N SER A 108 -0.94 2.18 16.33
CA SER A 108 -1.79 1.72 17.43
C SER A 108 -3.21 2.29 17.34
N ASP A 109 -3.33 3.60 17.13
CA ASP A 109 -4.61 4.30 17.03
C ASP A 109 -5.36 3.91 15.76
N TYR A 110 -4.63 3.78 14.66
CA TYR A 110 -5.16 3.28 13.39
C TYR A 110 -5.76 1.88 13.52
N LYS A 111 -5.06 0.95 14.19
CA LYS A 111 -5.58 -0.40 14.48
C LYS A 111 -6.83 -0.36 15.33
N THR A 112 -6.83 0.44 16.40
CA THR A 112 -8.00 0.56 17.30
C THR A 112 -9.20 1.09 16.52
N TYR A 113 -9.02 2.17 15.76
CA TYR A 113 -10.08 2.75 14.94
C TYR A 113 -10.66 1.76 13.92
N LEU A 114 -9.82 1.00 13.20
CA LEU A 114 -10.30 0.00 12.24
C LEU A 114 -11.04 -1.17 12.90
N VAL A 115 -10.62 -1.58 14.09
CA VAL A 115 -11.29 -2.66 14.84
C VAL A 115 -12.67 -2.21 15.31
N ASP A 116 -12.78 -0.96 15.75
CA ASP A 116 -14.04 -0.38 16.25
C ASP A 116 -14.98 0.02 15.09
N ASN A 117 -14.43 0.34 13.92
CA ASN A 117 -15.17 0.83 12.75
C ASN A 117 -14.90 -0.04 11.50
N PRO A 118 -15.42 -1.28 11.44
CA PRO A 118 -15.14 -2.22 10.33
C PRO A 118 -15.61 -1.71 8.96
N GLU A 119 -16.64 -0.86 8.93
CA GLU A 119 -17.21 -0.24 7.73
C GLU A 119 -16.46 1.03 7.28
N SER A 120 -15.30 1.33 7.88
CA SER A 120 -14.52 2.49 7.49
C SER A 120 -14.02 2.39 6.04
N PHE A 121 -14.04 3.52 5.33
CA PHE A 121 -13.40 3.68 4.02
C PHE A 121 -11.88 3.83 4.09
N LEU A 122 -11.29 3.88 5.28
CA LEU A 122 -9.84 3.90 5.41
C LEU A 122 -9.26 2.63 4.78
N THR A 123 -8.27 2.82 3.92
CA THR A 123 -7.56 1.70 3.31
C THR A 123 -6.93 0.85 4.39
N ARG A 124 -7.14 -0.47 4.33
CA ARG A 124 -6.62 -1.42 5.31
C ARG A 124 -5.16 -1.75 5.00
N ILE A 125 -4.26 -1.35 5.90
CA ILE A 125 -2.84 -1.71 5.88
C ILE A 125 -2.69 -2.98 6.73
N LEU A 126 -2.14 -4.01 6.09
CA LEU A 126 -2.09 -5.39 6.59
C LEU A 126 -0.69 -5.82 7.04
N GLY A 127 0.32 -4.97 6.78
CA GLY A 127 1.71 -5.21 7.16
C GLY A 127 2.59 -4.02 6.77
N ALA A 128 3.67 -3.83 7.50
CA ALA A 128 4.67 -2.80 7.24
C ALA A 128 6.07 -3.42 7.37
N HIS A 129 6.90 -3.23 6.36
CA HIS A 129 8.12 -4.03 6.19
C HIS A 129 9.29 -3.17 5.71
N ARG A 130 10.50 -3.64 6.03
CA ARG A 130 11.75 -3.17 5.44
C ARG A 130 12.50 -4.34 4.84
N LEU A 131 13.07 -4.12 3.67
CA LEU A 131 13.94 -5.05 2.98
C LEU A 131 15.27 -4.37 2.65
N ARG A 132 16.39 -4.96 3.10
CA ARG A 132 17.75 -4.59 2.70
C ARG A 132 18.13 -5.44 1.50
N MET A 133 18.40 -4.81 0.36
CA MET A 133 18.89 -5.49 -0.84
C MET A 133 20.05 -4.69 -1.42
N TYR A 134 21.16 -5.38 -1.71
CA TYR A 134 22.36 -4.75 -2.30
C TYR A 134 22.84 -3.51 -1.52
N GLY A 135 22.77 -3.57 -0.18
CA GLY A 135 23.14 -2.44 0.68
C GLY A 135 22.12 -1.30 0.75
N THR A 136 21.04 -1.34 -0.03
CA THR A 136 19.97 -0.33 -0.06
C THR A 136 18.77 -0.77 0.76
N MET A 137 18.14 0.18 1.46
CA MET A 137 16.93 -0.05 2.23
C MET A 137 15.69 0.29 1.43
N PHE A 138 14.78 -0.67 1.35
CA PHE A 138 13.47 -0.53 0.74
C PHE A 138 12.42 -0.61 1.84
N TYR A 139 11.53 0.39 1.90
CA TYR A 139 10.43 0.43 2.84
C TYR A 139 9.12 0.29 2.07
N PHE A 140 8.23 -0.55 2.56
CA PHE A 140 6.93 -0.74 1.94
C PHE A 140 5.91 -1.20 2.96
N PHE A 141 4.65 -0.91 2.69
CA PHE A 141 3.54 -1.46 3.44
C PHE A 141 2.63 -2.23 2.50
N VAL A 142 1.98 -3.25 3.03
CA VAL A 142 1.00 -4.06 2.31
C VAL A 142 -0.39 -3.59 2.68
N MET A 143 -1.23 -3.39 1.68
CA MET A 143 -2.60 -2.91 1.83
C MET A 143 -3.57 -3.70 0.97
N GLU A 144 -4.85 -3.67 1.31
CA GLU A 144 -5.90 -4.21 0.45
C GLU A 144 -6.03 -3.42 -0.86
N ASN A 145 -6.31 -4.13 -1.95
CA ASN A 145 -6.60 -3.53 -3.24
C ASN A 145 -8.06 -3.09 -3.32
N VAL A 146 -8.33 -1.83 -3.00
CA VAL A 146 -9.69 -1.25 -3.07
C VAL A 146 -10.30 -1.25 -4.48
N LEU A 147 -9.48 -1.41 -5.53
CA LEU A 147 -9.94 -1.44 -6.91
C LEU A 147 -10.27 -2.86 -7.39
N LYS A 148 -9.88 -3.90 -6.64
CA LYS A 148 -10.22 -5.26 -6.99
C LYS A 148 -11.53 -5.64 -6.32
N ARG A 149 -12.55 -5.89 -7.14
CA ARG A 149 -13.82 -6.44 -6.69
C ARG A 149 -13.60 -7.88 -6.18
N PRO A 150 -14.22 -8.28 -5.05
CA PRO A 150 -14.21 -9.67 -4.64
C PRO A 150 -14.78 -10.53 -5.78
N ASP A 151 -14.17 -11.70 -6.01
CA ASP A 151 -14.63 -12.65 -7.01
C ASP A 151 -16.06 -13.10 -6.65
N THR A 152 -17.02 -12.72 -7.48
CA THR A 152 -18.46 -13.00 -7.28
C THR A 152 -18.85 -14.41 -7.71
N SER A 153 -17.91 -15.31 -7.99
CA SER A 153 -18.20 -16.71 -8.33
C SER A 153 -18.93 -17.49 -7.23
N ASN A 154 -19.00 -16.97 -6.00
CA ASN A 154 -19.90 -17.47 -4.95
C ASN A 154 -20.98 -16.41 -4.64
N ALA A 155 -22.02 -16.38 -5.47
CA ALA A 155 -23.09 -15.37 -5.56
C ALA A 155 -24.13 -15.39 -4.42
N GLY A 156 -23.73 -15.67 -3.17
CA GLY A 156 -24.67 -15.78 -2.04
C GLY A 156 -25.16 -14.43 -1.49
N ASP A 157 -24.29 -13.42 -1.46
CA ASP A 157 -24.51 -12.21 -0.63
C ASP A 157 -24.22 -10.89 -1.37
N THR A 158 -24.23 -10.87 -2.71
CA THR A 158 -23.91 -9.64 -3.47
C THR A 158 -25.14 -8.74 -3.66
N PRO A 159 -25.07 -7.44 -3.31
CA PRO A 159 -26.12 -6.47 -3.61
C PRO A 159 -26.40 -6.36 -5.11
N GLU A 160 -27.65 -6.12 -5.49
CA GLU A 160 -28.16 -6.14 -6.88
C GLU A 160 -27.41 -5.24 -7.87
N TRP A 161 -26.76 -4.16 -7.43
CA TRP A 161 -25.91 -3.30 -8.27
C TRP A 161 -24.62 -4.00 -8.77
N ASN A 162 -24.34 -5.18 -8.24
CA ASN A 162 -23.12 -5.97 -8.40
C ASN A 162 -23.39 -7.23 -9.25
N THR A 163 -24.35 -7.19 -10.18
CA THR A 163 -24.81 -8.35 -10.97
C THR A 163 -24.14 -8.50 -12.34
N ASP A 164 -23.39 -7.49 -12.80
CA ASP A 164 -22.62 -7.62 -14.03
C ASP A 164 -21.38 -8.48 -13.78
N ASN A 165 -21.33 -9.64 -14.44
CA ASN A 165 -20.20 -10.58 -14.51
C ASN A 165 -18.91 -9.96 -15.10
N ASP A 166 -18.92 -8.67 -15.42
CA ASP A 166 -17.76 -7.90 -15.83
C ASP A 166 -17.00 -7.44 -14.57
N ASN A 167 -16.06 -8.28 -14.14
CA ASN A 167 -15.10 -7.99 -13.07
C ASN A 167 -14.14 -6.82 -13.40
N GLN A 168 -14.43 -6.04 -14.44
CA GLN A 168 -13.59 -4.98 -14.95
C GLN A 168 -14.01 -3.62 -14.38
N THR A 169 -13.13 -2.97 -13.61
CA THR A 169 -13.28 -1.56 -13.25
C THR A 169 -13.23 -0.70 -14.52
N LEU A 170 -14.39 -0.29 -15.04
CA LEU A 170 -14.51 0.47 -16.30
C LEU A 170 -14.01 1.92 -16.16
N LEU A 171 -14.21 2.54 -14.99
CA LEU A 171 -13.85 3.93 -14.71
C LEU A 171 -13.15 4.05 -13.36
N LYS A 172 -12.13 4.92 -13.29
CA LYS A 172 -11.34 5.18 -12.08
C LYS A 172 -11.23 6.68 -11.85
N TYR A 173 -11.44 7.11 -10.61
CA TYR A 173 -11.38 8.51 -10.22
C TYR A 173 -10.49 8.66 -8.97
N ASP A 174 -9.62 9.68 -8.96
CA ASP A 174 -8.85 10.12 -7.78
C ASP A 174 -9.39 11.50 -7.37
N ILE A 175 -10.28 11.53 -6.38
CA ILE A 175 -11.01 12.73 -5.95
C ILE A 175 -10.35 13.29 -4.68
N LYS A 176 -9.99 14.57 -4.69
CA LYS A 176 -9.25 15.22 -3.59
C LYS A 176 -9.88 16.55 -3.10
N GLY A 177 -11.17 16.77 -3.36
CA GLY A 177 -12.01 17.86 -2.82
C GLY A 177 -11.62 19.32 -3.16
N SER A 178 -10.43 19.54 -3.71
CA SER A 178 -9.86 20.84 -4.06
C SER A 178 -9.79 21.00 -5.58
N SER A 179 -9.79 22.23 -6.09
CA SER A 179 -9.97 22.48 -7.54
C SER A 179 -8.67 22.63 -8.35
N TYR A 180 -7.53 22.88 -7.70
CA TYR A 180 -6.25 23.11 -8.37
C TYR A 180 -5.53 21.78 -8.69
N ASN A 181 -5.00 21.62 -9.90
CA ASN A 181 -4.27 20.43 -10.38
C ASN A 181 -5.01 19.08 -10.19
N ARG A 182 -6.26 18.98 -10.66
CA ARG A 182 -7.10 17.77 -10.57
C ARG A 182 -7.41 17.06 -11.88
N ASN A 183 -6.94 17.57 -13.00
CA ASN A 183 -7.17 16.92 -14.28
C ASN A 183 -6.04 15.92 -14.57
N SER A 184 -6.42 14.69 -14.92
CA SER A 184 -5.49 13.72 -15.49
C SER A 184 -4.88 14.32 -16.77
N THR A 185 -3.56 14.27 -16.88
CA THR A 185 -2.91 14.66 -18.13
C THR A 185 -3.23 13.60 -19.19
N ILE A 186 -4.01 13.98 -20.20
CA ILE A 186 -4.23 13.13 -21.38
C ILE A 186 -2.88 12.99 -22.08
N PRO A 187 -2.40 11.76 -22.35
CA PRO A 187 -1.14 11.57 -23.04
C PRO A 187 -1.14 12.28 -24.40
N LYS A 188 -0.03 12.91 -24.77
CA LYS A 188 0.11 13.55 -26.09
C LYS A 188 0.43 12.50 -27.14
N ASN A 189 0.08 12.76 -28.41
CA ASN A 189 0.53 11.91 -29.52
C ASN A 189 2.06 11.77 -29.50
N GLY A 190 2.55 10.53 -29.61
CA GLY A 190 3.97 10.20 -29.52
C GLY A 190 4.52 10.05 -28.09
N GLN A 191 3.74 10.36 -27.06
CA GLN A 191 4.17 10.14 -25.66
C GLN A 191 4.26 8.64 -25.37
N SER A 192 5.38 8.19 -24.81
CA SER A 192 5.52 6.82 -24.32
C SER A 192 4.62 6.63 -23.11
N VAL A 193 3.77 5.62 -23.16
CA VAL A 193 2.84 5.22 -22.10
C VAL A 193 2.95 3.73 -21.86
N THR A 194 2.75 3.29 -20.62
CA THR A 194 2.80 1.87 -20.26
C THR A 194 1.42 1.21 -20.37
N CYS A 195 1.33 0.08 -21.07
CA CYS A 195 0.12 -0.73 -21.17
C CYS A 195 -0.22 -1.37 -19.82
N LYS A 196 -1.44 -1.17 -19.33
CA LYS A 196 -1.92 -1.69 -18.03
C LYS A 196 -2.05 -3.23 -17.95
N TYR A 197 -2.05 -3.93 -19.10
CA TYR A 197 -2.26 -5.38 -19.16
C TYR A 197 -0.94 -6.15 -19.27
N CYS A 198 -0.03 -5.70 -20.13
CA CYS A 198 1.23 -6.39 -20.41
C CYS A 198 2.47 -5.64 -19.90
N ASN A 199 2.31 -4.46 -19.28
CA ASN A 199 3.40 -3.59 -18.79
C ASN A 199 4.41 -3.15 -19.87
N ARG A 200 4.15 -3.35 -21.16
CA ARG A 200 5.01 -2.86 -22.24
C ARG A 200 4.74 -1.37 -22.51
N LYS A 201 5.80 -0.63 -22.83
CA LYS A 201 5.71 0.77 -23.27
C LYS A 201 5.30 0.83 -24.74
N TYR A 202 4.41 1.75 -25.07
CA TYR A 202 4.00 2.05 -26.45
C TYR A 202 3.85 3.55 -26.65
N SER A 203 3.96 4.00 -27.89
CA SER A 203 3.74 5.41 -28.23
C SER A 203 2.24 5.67 -28.36
N TYR A 204 1.71 6.56 -27.52
CA TYR A 204 0.30 6.94 -27.55
C TYR A 204 -0.05 7.62 -28.89
N GLN A 205 -1.17 7.23 -29.48
CA GLN A 205 -1.77 7.89 -30.64
C GLN A 205 -3.26 8.08 -30.37
N ASN A 206 -3.76 9.30 -30.58
CA ASN A 206 -5.16 9.67 -30.37
C ASN A 206 -6.07 8.86 -31.31
N PRO A 207 -6.98 8.04 -30.78
CA PRO A 207 -7.78 7.14 -31.60
C PRO A 207 -9.00 7.88 -32.16
N ALA A 208 -8.84 8.57 -33.28
CA ALA A 208 -10.00 8.96 -34.10
C ALA A 208 -10.60 7.75 -34.85
N ASN A 209 -9.91 6.61 -34.89
CA ASN A 209 -10.42 5.35 -35.41
C ASN A 209 -9.58 4.17 -34.89
N ARG A 210 -10.27 3.08 -34.51
CA ARG A 210 -9.80 1.74 -34.11
C ARG A 210 -9.63 1.50 -32.60
N LEU A 211 -10.07 0.29 -32.26
CA LEU A 211 -10.27 -0.29 -30.94
C LEU A 211 -9.07 -0.10 -30.00
N ARG A 212 -9.39 0.10 -28.71
CA ARG A 212 -8.43 0.23 -27.62
C ARG A 212 -7.70 -1.09 -27.37
N SER A 213 -6.76 -1.45 -28.21
CA SER A 213 -5.89 -2.62 -28.01
C SER A 213 -4.42 -2.22 -28.04
N CYS A 214 -3.66 -2.78 -27.10
CA CYS A 214 -2.21 -2.82 -27.12
C CYS A 214 -1.73 -3.24 -28.52
N PRO A 215 -0.66 -2.63 -29.09
CA PRO A 215 -0.21 -2.92 -30.45
C PRO A 215 0.10 -4.38 -30.77
N ASP A 216 0.20 -5.26 -29.78
CA ASP A 216 0.14 -6.71 -29.96
C ASP A 216 -0.29 -7.39 -28.65
N PRO A 217 -1.31 -8.26 -28.65
CA PRO A 217 -1.58 -9.19 -27.57
C PRO A 217 -0.89 -10.56 -27.74
N PHE A 218 -0.05 -10.73 -28.77
CA PHE A 218 0.76 -11.93 -29.00
C PHE A 218 2.26 -11.62 -28.89
#